data_AF-A0A1X7SLH3-F1
#
_entry.id   AF-A0A1X7SLH3-F1
#
_cell.length_a   1.000
_cell.length_b   1.000
_cell.length_c   1.000
_cell.angle_alpha   90.00
_cell.angle_beta   90.00
_cell.angle_gamma   90.00
#
_symmetry.space_group_name_H-M   'P 1'
#
loop_
_entity.id
_entity.type
_entity.pdbx_description
1 polymer ?
#
loop_
_entity_poly.entity_id
_entity_poly.type
_entity_poly.pdbx_seq_one_letter_code
_entity_poly.pdbx_strand_id
1 'polypeptide(L)'
;MVPKKNIIGLSVLLGGYSFAAYVTHWIYSQGIDFIRDNWLYLLIYLITSGFISFAILYRIGPAHVRTLQLIQWLLQFISLTLLFFSFSQIQVIAVIAVLVLLVHYNTSLFSGVLGPPKALFFRMFLFLQPNIQKKLLTNEEYEEQGRVETEKALKELRKYCRSNPEFWDNKLVNINNQSRLLDFMSGKDHVPNSEKESHDRVYPSWYDDSDDDDDDDDIDSSTASPQVSSSYNSPSPSPRHQQYHHYYYN
;
A
#
# COMPACT_ATOMS: atom_id res chain seq x y z
N MET A 1 -78.78 -18.97 -3.45
CA MET A 1 -78.25 -18.58 -2.12
C MET A 1 -76.73 -18.71 -2.15
N VAL A 2 -76.00 -17.59 -2.29
CA VAL A 2 -74.53 -17.62 -2.22
C VAL A 2 -74.14 -17.82 -0.75
N PRO A 3 -73.26 -18.79 -0.40
CA PRO A 3 -72.91 -19.06 0.99
C PRO A 3 -72.23 -17.83 1.60
N LYS A 4 -72.75 -17.35 2.74
CA LYS A 4 -72.31 -16.12 3.45
C LYS A 4 -70.80 -16.09 3.77
N LYS A 5 -70.16 -17.25 3.83
CA LYS A 5 -68.71 -17.41 4.08
C LYS A 5 -67.83 -16.87 2.95
N ASN A 6 -68.33 -16.87 1.71
CA ASN A 6 -67.57 -16.46 0.52
C ASN A 6 -67.67 -14.95 0.27
N ILE A 7 -68.66 -14.28 0.85
CA ILE A 7 -68.94 -12.84 0.65
C ILE A 7 -67.86 -11.99 1.35
N ILE A 8 -67.42 -12.42 2.54
CA ILE A 8 -66.36 -11.73 3.31
C ILE A 8 -65.03 -11.80 2.55
N GLY A 9 -64.63 -12.99 2.08
CA GLY A 9 -63.42 -13.15 1.27
C GLY A 9 -63.43 -12.34 -0.02
N LEU A 10 -64.59 -12.26 -0.69
CA LEU A 10 -64.76 -11.48 -1.91
C LEU A 10 -64.65 -9.96 -1.65
N SER A 11 -65.19 -9.47 -0.54
CA SER A 11 -65.06 -8.06 -0.14
C SER A 11 -63.62 -7.67 0.19
N VAL A 12 -62.87 -8.55 0.87
CA VAL A 12 -61.45 -8.34 1.18
C VAL A 12 -60.60 -8.37 -0.09
N LEU A 13 -60.92 -9.26 -1.03
CA LEU A 13 -60.20 -9.36 -2.30
C LEU A 13 -60.43 -8.12 -3.17
N LEU A 14 -61.67 -7.63 -3.25
CA LEU A 14 -62.01 -6.43 -4.04
C LEU A 14 -61.41 -5.16 -3.40
N GLY A 15 -61.51 -5.04 -2.07
CA GLY A 15 -60.91 -3.93 -1.31
C GLY A 15 -59.39 -3.94 -1.38
N GLY A 16 -58.76 -5.12 -1.25
CA GLY A 16 -57.32 -5.29 -1.38
C GLY A 16 -56.82 -4.98 -2.79
N TYR A 17 -57.54 -5.38 -3.83
CA TYR A 17 -57.20 -5.05 -5.22
C TYR A 17 -57.30 -3.55 -5.48
N SER A 18 -58.37 -2.90 -5.00
CA SER A 18 -58.56 -1.45 -5.16
C SER A 18 -57.53 -0.64 -4.37
N PHE A 19 -57.19 -1.07 -3.15
CA PHE A 19 -56.14 -0.47 -2.35
C PHE A 19 -54.76 -0.64 -2.99
N ALA A 20 -54.43 -1.84 -3.48
CA ALA A 20 -53.17 -2.09 -4.18
C ALA A 20 -53.07 -1.22 -5.45
N ALA A 21 -54.13 -1.15 -6.25
CA ALA A 21 -54.17 -0.30 -7.44
C ALA A 21 -54.00 1.19 -7.09
N TYR A 22 -54.62 1.66 -6.01
CA TYR A 22 -54.45 3.03 -5.52
C TYR A 22 -53.01 3.32 -5.10
N VAL A 23 -52.39 2.43 -4.33
CA VAL A 23 -50.99 2.57 -3.91
C VAL A 23 -50.04 2.52 -5.11
N THR A 24 -50.26 1.62 -6.07
CA THR A 24 -49.48 1.55 -7.31
C THR A 24 -49.60 2.85 -8.12
N HIS A 25 -50.83 3.38 -8.26
CA HIS A 25 -51.05 4.64 -8.94
C HIS A 25 -50.36 5.80 -8.23
N TRP A 26 -50.40 5.86 -6.90
CA TRP A 26 -49.73 6.87 -6.09
C TRP A 26 -48.19 6.81 -6.21
N ILE A 27 -47.61 5.60 -6.15
CA ILE A 27 -46.16 5.39 -6.35
C ILE A 27 -45.75 5.87 -7.74
N TYR A 28 -46.51 5.54 -8.78
CA TYR A 28 -46.15 5.90 -10.14
C TYR A 28 -46.29 7.40 -10.42
N SER A 29 -47.34 8.03 -9.91
CA SER A 29 -47.67 9.43 -10.19
C SER A 29 -46.93 10.45 -9.34
N GLN A 30 -46.48 10.08 -8.13
CA GLN A 30 -45.83 11.02 -7.21
C GLN A 30 -44.50 10.48 -6.70
N GLY A 31 -44.40 9.16 -6.49
CA GLY A 31 -43.18 8.53 -5.98
C GLY A 31 -42.05 8.52 -6.99
N ILE A 32 -42.32 8.17 -8.25
CA ILE A 32 -41.27 8.07 -9.29
C ILE A 32 -40.64 9.43 -9.59
N ASP A 33 -41.45 10.49 -9.66
CA ASP A 33 -40.95 11.84 -9.91
C ASP A 33 -40.12 12.36 -8.73
N PHE A 34 -40.59 12.13 -7.49
CA PHE A 34 -39.80 12.44 -6.29
C PHE A 34 -38.46 11.68 -6.21
N ILE A 35 -38.47 10.38 -6.57
CA ILE A 35 -37.27 9.54 -6.61
C ILE A 35 -36.31 10.05 -7.67
N ARG A 36 -36.81 10.43 -8.84
CA ARG A 36 -35.97 10.94 -9.94
C ARG A 36 -35.28 12.25 -9.56
N ASP A 37 -36.01 13.15 -8.93
CA ASP A 37 -35.48 14.45 -8.53
C ASP A 37 -34.47 14.36 -7.38
N ASN A 38 -34.64 13.37 -6.47
CA ASN A 38 -33.83 13.23 -5.26
C ASN A 38 -33.02 11.92 -5.20
N TRP A 39 -32.71 11.32 -6.36
CA TRP A 39 -32.12 9.98 -6.42
C TRP A 39 -30.79 9.88 -5.67
N LEU A 40 -29.97 10.94 -5.66
CA LEU A 40 -28.71 10.99 -4.92
C LEU A 40 -28.90 10.94 -3.40
N TYR A 41 -29.88 11.67 -2.87
CA TYR A 41 -30.17 11.67 -1.44
C TYR A 41 -30.68 10.30 -0.99
N LEU A 42 -31.51 9.66 -1.81
CA LEU A 42 -31.98 8.28 -1.55
C LEU A 42 -30.83 7.28 -1.61
N LEU A 43 -29.90 7.43 -2.55
CA LEU A 43 -28.72 6.57 -2.65
C LEU A 43 -27.81 6.72 -1.42
N ILE A 44 -27.55 7.95 -0.98
CA ILE A 44 -26.73 8.22 0.21
C ILE A 44 -27.41 7.66 1.46
N TYR A 45 -28.72 7.85 1.60
CA TYR A 45 -29.49 7.29 2.72
C TYR A 45 -29.45 5.76 2.73
N LEU A 46 -29.59 5.11 1.57
CA LEU A 46 -29.50 3.65 1.44
C LEU A 46 -28.09 3.14 1.80
N ILE A 47 -27.04 3.78 1.30
CA ILE A 47 -25.65 3.39 1.58
C ILE A 47 -25.37 3.57 3.08
N THR A 48 -25.66 4.74 3.64
CA THR A 48 -25.40 5.02 5.06
C THR A 48 -26.18 4.08 5.97
N SER A 49 -27.47 3.87 5.74
CA SER A 49 -28.28 2.92 6.53
C SER A 49 -27.81 1.47 6.35
N GLY A 50 -27.35 1.07 5.17
CA GLY A 50 -26.71 -0.22 4.90
C GLY A 50 -25.40 -0.41 5.67
N PHE A 51 -24.53 0.60 5.66
CA PHE A 51 -23.27 0.60 6.43
C PHE A 51 -23.52 0.57 7.94
N ILE A 52 -24.50 1.33 8.43
CA ILE A 52 -24.88 1.36 9.85
C ILE A 52 -25.42 -0.01 10.28
N SER A 53 -26.31 -0.60 9.48
CA SER A 53 -26.82 -1.95 9.73
C SER A 53 -25.67 -2.96 9.75
N PHE A 54 -24.77 -2.90 8.76
CA PHE A 54 -23.58 -3.75 8.71
C PHE A 54 -22.66 -3.57 9.92
N ALA A 55 -22.41 -2.33 10.34
CA ALA A 55 -21.58 -2.02 11.51
C ALA A 55 -22.19 -2.55 12.80
N ILE A 56 -23.51 -2.48 12.94
CA ILE A 56 -24.25 -3.08 14.06
C ILE A 56 -24.12 -4.60 14.03
N LEU A 57 -24.32 -5.24 12.86
CA LEU A 57 -24.14 -6.68 12.70
C LEU A 57 -22.70 -7.15 13.00
N TYR A 58 -21.71 -6.33 12.66
CA TYR A 58 -20.30 -6.61 12.93
C TYR A 58 -19.96 -6.46 14.43
N ARG A 59 -20.58 -5.49 15.11
CA ARG A 59 -20.29 -5.19 16.52
C ARG A 59 -21.01 -6.10 17.51
N ILE A 60 -22.16 -6.69 17.15
CA ILE A 60 -23.01 -7.47 18.07
C ILE A 60 -22.66 -8.97 18.16
N GLY A 61 -21.81 -9.56 17.31
CA GLY A 61 -21.52 -10.99 17.44
C GLY A 61 -20.26 -11.54 16.78
N PRO A 62 -19.73 -12.68 17.25
CA PRO A 62 -18.66 -13.41 16.57
C PRO A 62 -19.19 -13.87 15.23
N ALA A 63 -18.60 -13.38 14.15
CA ALA A 63 -19.08 -13.59 12.80
C ALA A 63 -19.19 -15.09 12.48
N HIS A 64 -20.41 -15.63 12.57
CA HIS A 64 -20.72 -16.98 12.15
C HIS A 64 -20.44 -17.07 10.65
N VAL A 65 -19.92 -18.19 10.16
CA VAL A 65 -19.56 -18.40 8.73
C VAL A 65 -20.66 -17.99 7.74
N ARG A 66 -21.94 -18.06 8.16
CA ARG A 66 -23.11 -17.64 7.38
C ARG A 66 -23.23 -16.12 7.19
N THR A 67 -22.84 -15.30 8.17
CA THR A 67 -22.87 -13.84 8.02
C THR A 67 -21.80 -13.38 7.06
N LEU A 68 -20.61 -13.99 7.09
CA LEU A 68 -19.55 -13.74 6.11
C LEU A 68 -20.00 -14.04 4.68
N GLN A 69 -20.74 -15.14 4.47
CA GLN A 69 -21.33 -15.45 3.17
C GLN A 69 -22.35 -14.38 2.77
N LEU A 70 -23.30 -14.01 3.62
CA LEU A 70 -24.28 -12.97 3.29
C LEU A 70 -23.63 -11.63 2.93
N ILE A 71 -22.56 -11.27 3.63
CA ILE A 71 -21.76 -10.07 3.34
C ILE A 71 -21.10 -10.18 1.97
N GLN A 72 -20.51 -11.32 1.64
CA GLN A 72 -19.94 -11.56 0.31
C GLN A 72 -21.00 -11.44 -0.79
N TRP A 73 -22.18 -12.02 -0.60
CA TRP A 73 -23.29 -11.92 -1.54
C TRP A 73 -23.80 -10.47 -1.69
N LEU A 74 -23.89 -9.71 -0.60
CA LEU A 74 -24.23 -8.28 -0.65
C LEU A 74 -23.18 -7.46 -1.37
N LEU A 75 -21.89 -7.66 -1.07
CA LEU A 75 -20.80 -6.94 -1.73
C LEU A 75 -20.75 -7.25 -3.23
N GLN A 76 -21.01 -8.50 -3.62
CA GLN A 76 -21.13 -8.91 -5.01
C GLN A 76 -22.33 -8.24 -5.69
N PHE A 77 -23.48 -8.18 -5.04
CA PHE A 77 -24.67 -7.51 -5.59
C PHE A 77 -24.47 -6.00 -5.73
N ILE A 78 -23.85 -5.37 -4.73
CA ILE A 78 -23.47 -3.95 -4.77
C ILE A 78 -22.50 -3.72 -5.93
N SER A 79 -21.43 -4.51 -6.04
CA SER A 79 -20.47 -4.41 -7.15
C SER A 79 -21.14 -4.59 -8.51
N LEU A 80 -22.07 -5.55 -8.64
CA LEU A 80 -22.82 -5.80 -9.87
C LEU A 80 -23.72 -4.60 -10.24
N THR A 81 -24.34 -3.98 -9.22
CA THR A 81 -25.20 -2.80 -9.40
C THR A 81 -24.38 -1.57 -9.81
N LEU A 82 -23.23 -1.34 -9.16
CA LEU A 82 -22.31 -0.25 -9.55
C LEU A 82 -21.78 -0.47 -10.97
N LEU A 83 -21.41 -1.70 -11.31
CA LEU A 83 -20.95 -2.06 -12.64
C LEU A 83 -22.06 -1.84 -13.70
N PHE A 84 -23.29 -2.24 -13.42
CA PHE A 84 -24.44 -1.96 -14.29
C PHE A 84 -24.67 -0.45 -14.51
N PHE A 85 -24.58 0.36 -13.44
CA PHE A 85 -24.66 1.82 -13.55
C PHE A 85 -23.49 2.43 -14.33
N SER A 86 -22.27 1.91 -14.16
CA SER A 86 -21.11 2.30 -14.97
C SER A 86 -21.31 1.96 -16.45
N PHE A 87 -21.94 0.81 -16.77
CA PHE A 87 -22.29 0.46 -18.13
C PHE A 87 -23.36 1.40 -18.72
N SER A 88 -24.31 1.89 -17.90
CA SER A 88 -25.26 2.91 -18.37
C SER A 88 -24.59 4.23 -18.77
N GLN A 89 -23.36 4.48 -18.30
CA GLN A 89 -22.53 5.65 -18.66
C GLN A 89 -21.50 5.34 -19.76
N ILE A 90 -21.68 4.25 -20.54
CA ILE A 90 -20.84 3.94 -21.73
C ILE A 90 -20.71 5.14 -22.67
N GLN A 91 -21.73 5.99 -22.78
CA GLN A 91 -21.67 7.21 -23.59
C GLN A 91 -20.60 8.19 -23.08
N VAL A 92 -20.46 8.35 -21.77
CA VAL A 92 -19.44 9.22 -21.16
C VAL A 92 -18.04 8.63 -21.37
N ILE A 93 -17.89 7.31 -21.19
CA ILE A 93 -16.62 6.62 -21.42
C ILE A 93 -16.23 6.68 -22.91
N ALA A 94 -17.19 6.54 -23.83
CA ALA A 94 -16.96 6.66 -25.26
C ALA A 94 -16.57 8.09 -25.65
N VAL A 95 -17.21 9.12 -25.08
CA VAL A 95 -16.84 10.52 -25.30
C VAL A 95 -15.42 10.78 -24.80
N ILE A 96 -15.06 10.30 -23.60
CA ILE A 96 -13.70 10.42 -23.06
C ILE A 96 -12.69 9.69 -23.95
N ALA A 97 -13.00 8.47 -24.42
CA ALA A 97 -12.14 7.70 -25.30
C ALA A 97 -11.94 8.39 -26.67
N VAL A 98 -13.00 8.96 -27.24
CA VAL A 98 -12.93 9.75 -28.49
C VAL A 98 -12.12 11.02 -28.28
N LEU A 99 -12.25 11.70 -27.14
CA LEU A 99 -11.49 12.91 -26.81
C LEU A 99 -10.00 12.60 -26.65
N VAL A 100 -9.67 11.49 -25.97
CA VAL A 100 -8.29 10.97 -25.89
C VAL A 100 -7.74 10.61 -27.27
N LEU A 101 -8.53 9.96 -28.13
CA LEU A 101 -8.13 9.62 -29.49
C LEU A 101 -7.94 10.87 -30.37
N LEU A 102 -8.78 11.89 -30.21
CA LEU A 102 -8.70 13.16 -30.92
C LEU A 102 -7.43 13.93 -30.53
N VAL A 103 -7.10 13.97 -29.24
CA VAL A 103 -5.86 14.56 -28.72
C VAL A 103 -4.64 13.78 -29.22
N HIS A 104 -4.74 12.45 -29.27
CA HIS A 104 -3.68 11.60 -29.79
C HIS A 104 -3.44 11.83 -31.30
N TYR A 105 -4.50 11.91 -32.10
CA TYR A 105 -4.41 12.12 -33.55
C TYR A 105 -3.97 13.55 -33.89
N ASN A 106 -4.47 14.56 -33.16
CA ASN A 106 -4.11 15.96 -33.35
C ASN A 106 -2.90 16.39 -32.50
N THR A 107 -1.96 15.47 -32.26
CA THR A 107 -0.73 15.75 -31.50
C THR A 107 0.03 16.97 -32.07
N SER A 108 -0.06 17.23 -33.38
CA SER A 108 0.56 18.40 -34.02
C SER A 108 -0.04 19.75 -33.60
N LEU A 109 -1.35 19.81 -33.34
CA LEU A 109 -2.03 21.06 -32.95
C LEU A 109 -1.93 21.32 -31.44
N PHE A 110 -1.97 20.28 -30.61
CA PHE A 110 -1.91 20.41 -29.15
C PHE A 110 -0.47 20.47 -28.59
N SER A 111 0.53 19.98 -29.34
CA SER A 111 1.94 20.06 -28.93
C SER A 111 2.45 21.50 -28.79
N GLY A 112 1.87 22.44 -29.54
CA GLY A 112 2.23 23.85 -29.50
C GLY A 112 1.75 24.60 -28.25
N VAL A 113 0.72 24.10 -27.55
CA VAL A 113 0.11 24.81 -26.40
C VAL A 113 0.28 24.04 -25.08
N LEU A 114 0.19 22.70 -25.08
CA LEU A 114 0.24 21.90 -23.84
C LEU A 114 1.45 20.95 -23.74
N GLY A 115 2.38 20.97 -24.71
CA GLY A 115 3.54 20.08 -24.72
C GLY A 115 3.19 18.62 -25.11
N PRO A 116 4.16 17.71 -25.11
CA PRO A 116 3.96 16.35 -25.60
C PRO A 116 2.93 15.59 -24.76
N PRO A 117 1.97 14.87 -25.37
CA PRO A 117 0.86 14.22 -24.65
C PRO A 117 1.33 13.19 -23.61
N LYS A 118 2.49 12.57 -23.84
CA LYS A 118 3.13 11.66 -22.88
C LYS A 118 3.52 12.36 -21.57
N ALA A 119 3.94 13.63 -21.63
CA ALA A 119 4.32 14.40 -20.44
C ALA A 119 3.10 14.84 -19.62
N LEU A 120 1.99 15.16 -20.28
CA LEU A 120 0.72 15.47 -19.60
C LEU A 120 0.15 14.22 -18.91
N PHE A 121 0.14 13.08 -19.58
CA PHE A 121 -0.28 11.81 -19.00
C PHE A 121 0.60 11.42 -17.80
N PHE A 122 1.93 11.56 -17.93
CA PHE A 122 2.85 11.28 -16.83
C PHE A 122 2.67 12.25 -15.65
N ARG A 123 2.46 13.56 -15.90
CA ARG A 123 2.17 14.54 -14.85
C ARG A 123 0.84 14.27 -14.15
N MET A 124 -0.20 13.91 -14.90
CA MET A 124 -1.50 13.56 -14.34
C MET A 124 -1.41 12.27 -13.52
N PHE A 125 -0.69 11.25 -14.02
CA PHE A 125 -0.43 10.01 -13.29
C PHE A 125 0.37 10.25 -12.00
N LEU A 126 1.40 11.11 -12.07
CA LEU A 126 2.21 11.49 -10.91
C LEU A 126 1.40 12.31 -9.88
N PHE A 127 0.44 13.11 -10.34
CA PHE A 127 -0.47 13.87 -9.47
C PHE A 127 -1.54 12.97 -8.81
N LEU A 128 -1.97 11.90 -9.49
CA LEU A 128 -2.97 10.96 -8.99
C LEU A 128 -2.36 9.88 -8.08
N GLN A 129 -1.06 9.67 -8.15
CA GLN A 129 -0.36 8.80 -7.21
C GLN A 129 -0.32 9.50 -5.85
N PRO A 130 -0.85 8.90 -4.76
CA PRO A 130 -0.61 9.44 -3.44
C PRO A 130 0.90 9.55 -3.28
N ASN A 131 1.38 10.71 -2.84
CA ASN A 131 2.78 10.97 -2.58
C ASN A 131 3.20 10.11 -1.38
N ILE A 132 3.38 8.82 -1.64
CA ILE A 132 4.00 7.87 -0.74
C ILE A 132 5.46 8.26 -0.81
N GLN A 133 5.80 9.32 -0.08
CA GLN A 133 7.17 9.56 0.31
C GLN A 133 7.57 8.27 1.01
N LYS A 134 8.39 7.47 0.32
CA LYS A 134 9.00 6.30 0.92
C LYS A 134 9.86 6.86 2.04
N LYS A 135 9.33 6.87 3.26
CA LYS A 135 10.05 7.31 4.45
C LYS A 135 11.34 6.49 4.43
N LEU A 136 12.46 7.17 4.17
CA LEU A 136 13.75 6.52 4.31
C LEU A 136 13.87 6.10 5.76
N LEU A 137 14.29 4.86 5.96
CA LEU A 137 14.50 4.32 7.29
C LEU A 137 15.53 5.20 7.98
N THR A 138 15.25 5.64 9.20
CA THR A 138 16.26 6.34 10.00
C THR A 138 17.43 5.40 10.28
N ASN A 139 18.63 5.92 10.53
CA ASN A 139 19.81 5.07 10.82
C ASN A 139 19.53 4.14 12.02
N GLU A 140 18.84 4.63 13.05
CA GLU A 140 18.44 3.84 14.22
C GLU A 140 17.45 2.72 13.87
N GLU A 141 16.41 3.01 13.06
CA GLU A 141 15.47 1.99 12.57
C GLU A 141 16.18 0.93 11.69
N TYR A 142 17.22 1.32 10.94
CA TYR A 142 18.03 0.41 10.12
C TYR A 142 18.89 -0.52 10.98
N GLU A 143 19.57 0.02 11.98
CA GLU A 143 20.40 -0.76 12.91
C GLU A 143 19.56 -1.77 13.69
N GLU A 144 18.39 -1.35 14.18
CA GLU A 144 17.49 -2.23 14.93
C GLU A 144 16.92 -3.36 14.04
N GLN A 145 16.51 -3.05 12.81
CA GLN A 145 16.11 -4.07 11.84
C GLN A 145 17.25 -5.05 11.54
N GLY A 146 18.47 -4.53 11.38
CA GLY A 146 19.67 -5.34 11.20
C GLY A 146 19.89 -6.30 12.37
N ARG A 147 19.76 -5.81 13.60
CA ARG A 147 19.92 -6.61 14.82
C ARG A 147 18.86 -7.72 14.93
N VAL A 148 17.60 -7.37 14.74
CA VAL A 148 16.46 -8.31 14.87
C VAL A 148 16.50 -9.39 13.79
N GLU A 149 16.71 -9.02 12.52
CA GLU A 149 16.72 -10.00 11.43
C GLU A 149 17.99 -10.87 11.49
N THR A 150 19.13 -10.31 11.91
CA THR A 150 20.35 -11.09 12.16
C THR A 150 20.14 -12.11 13.27
N GLU A 151 19.56 -11.72 14.42
CA GLU A 151 19.28 -12.65 15.52
C GLU A 151 18.34 -13.77 15.08
N LYS A 152 17.28 -13.43 14.33
CA LYS A 152 16.33 -14.40 13.79
C LYS A 152 16.98 -15.36 12.78
N ALA A 153 17.75 -14.84 11.84
CA ALA A 153 18.47 -15.65 10.85
C ALA A 153 19.49 -16.59 11.51
N LEU A 154 20.20 -16.13 12.55
CA LEU A 154 21.13 -16.96 13.31
C LEU A 154 20.41 -18.08 14.09
N LYS A 155 19.23 -17.82 14.66
CA LYS A 155 18.41 -18.85 15.31
C LYS A 155 17.92 -19.90 14.31
N GLU A 156 17.46 -19.46 13.15
CA GLU A 156 17.02 -20.35 12.07
C GLU A 156 18.17 -21.20 11.54
N LEU A 157 19.33 -20.58 11.29
CA LEU A 157 20.55 -21.27 10.90
C LEU A 157 20.93 -22.35 11.94
N ARG A 158 20.93 -22.01 13.23
CA ARG A 158 21.24 -22.98 14.30
C ARG A 158 20.26 -24.15 14.32
N LYS A 159 18.97 -23.88 14.11
CA LYS A 159 17.95 -24.93 14.02
C LYS A 159 18.18 -25.84 12.82
N TYR A 160 18.44 -25.26 11.65
CA TYR A 160 18.74 -25.99 10.42
C TYR A 160 19.99 -26.87 10.56
N CYS A 161 21.03 -26.35 11.22
CA CYS A 161 22.25 -27.10 11.49
C CYS A 161 22.00 -28.31 12.40
N ARG A 162 21.18 -28.16 13.43
CA ARG A 162 20.84 -29.24 14.36
C ARG A 162 19.91 -30.31 13.76
N SER A 163 19.03 -29.92 12.84
CA SER A 163 18.06 -30.87 12.24
C SER A 163 18.65 -31.75 11.13
N ASN A 164 19.80 -31.39 10.57
CA ASN A 164 20.37 -32.08 9.40
C ASN A 164 21.83 -32.53 9.60
N PRO A 165 22.14 -33.40 10.59
CA PRO A 165 23.51 -33.79 10.90
C PRO A 165 24.27 -34.39 9.70
N GLU A 166 23.63 -35.25 8.92
CA GLU A 166 24.18 -35.92 7.72
C GLU A 166 24.70 -34.95 6.64
N PHE A 167 24.06 -33.78 6.51
CA PHE A 167 24.48 -32.75 5.55
C PHE A 167 25.75 -32.03 6.02
N TRP A 168 25.87 -31.82 7.33
CA TRP A 168 26.98 -31.08 7.92
C TRP A 168 28.21 -31.96 8.07
N ASP A 169 28.09 -33.24 8.38
CA ASP A 169 29.23 -34.16 8.54
C ASP A 169 30.12 -34.20 7.27
N ASN A 170 29.51 -34.19 6.09
CA ASN A 170 30.24 -34.13 4.81
C ASN A 170 30.82 -32.74 4.48
N LYS A 171 30.17 -31.66 4.94
CA LYS A 171 30.61 -30.28 4.67
C LYS A 171 31.63 -29.74 5.67
N LEU A 172 31.61 -30.23 6.91
CA LEU A 172 32.47 -29.78 8.01
C LEU A 172 33.95 -29.95 7.68
N VAL A 173 34.31 -30.99 6.92
CA VAL A 173 35.69 -31.27 6.47
C VAL A 173 36.24 -30.15 5.56
N ASN A 174 35.38 -29.38 4.88
CA ASN A 174 35.77 -28.37 3.90
C ASN A 174 35.62 -26.92 4.41
N ILE A 175 35.30 -26.72 5.70
CA ILE A 175 35.11 -25.39 6.29
C ILE A 175 36.38 -24.98 7.05
N ASN A 176 36.98 -23.85 6.66
CA ASN A 176 38.21 -23.32 7.27
C ASN A 176 38.14 -23.13 8.80
N ASN A 177 36.94 -22.93 9.36
CA ASN A 177 36.72 -22.65 10.78
C ASN A 177 35.70 -23.61 11.41
N GLN A 178 35.94 -24.92 11.29
CA GLN A 178 35.05 -25.96 11.81
C GLN A 178 34.75 -25.81 13.31
N SER A 179 35.78 -25.52 14.13
CA SER A 179 35.64 -25.36 15.58
C SER A 179 34.72 -24.20 15.96
N ARG A 180 34.80 -23.06 15.25
CA ARG A 180 33.93 -21.88 15.46
C ARG A 180 32.47 -22.21 15.16
N LEU A 181 32.21 -23.00 14.12
CA LEU A 181 30.86 -23.39 13.74
C LEU A 181 30.25 -24.38 14.74
N LEU A 182 31.02 -25.35 15.25
CA LEU A 182 30.57 -26.26 16.31
C LEU A 182 30.25 -25.50 17.60
N ASP A 183 31.10 -24.56 17.97
CA ASP A 183 30.89 -23.66 19.10
C ASP A 183 29.60 -22.84 18.95
N PHE A 184 29.35 -22.27 17.77
CA PHE A 184 28.10 -21.58 17.46
C PHE A 184 26.87 -22.49 17.55
N MET A 185 26.96 -23.73 17.06
CA MET A 185 25.89 -24.74 17.15
C MET A 185 25.61 -25.14 18.61
N SER A 186 26.63 -25.15 19.46
CA SER A 186 26.52 -25.44 20.90
C SER A 186 25.79 -24.33 21.68
N GLY A 187 25.67 -23.14 21.09
CA GLY A 187 24.96 -21.99 21.67
C GLY A 187 25.86 -20.81 22.02
N LYS A 188 27.17 -20.87 21.71
CA LYS A 188 28.05 -19.71 21.81
C LYS A 188 27.70 -18.66 20.74
N ASP A 189 28.20 -17.45 20.93
CA ASP A 189 27.97 -16.35 20.01
C ASP A 189 28.66 -16.59 18.65
N HIS A 190 28.11 -16.00 17.59
CA HIS A 190 28.59 -16.13 16.21
C HIS A 190 29.92 -15.41 15.96
N VAL A 191 30.24 -14.40 16.80
CA VAL A 191 31.53 -13.69 16.79
C VAL A 191 32.21 -13.91 18.14
N PRO A 192 33.47 -14.41 18.18
CA PRO A 192 34.20 -14.60 19.43
C PRO A 192 34.55 -13.26 20.08
N ASN A 193 34.54 -13.21 21.41
CA ASN A 193 34.81 -11.98 22.17
C ASN A 193 36.17 -11.34 21.83
N SER A 194 37.19 -12.15 21.58
CA SER A 194 38.51 -11.66 21.17
C SER A 194 38.48 -10.87 19.86
N GLU A 195 37.61 -11.25 18.93
CA GLU A 195 37.45 -10.55 17.64
C GLU A 195 36.66 -9.25 17.84
N LYS A 196 35.64 -9.25 18.69
CA LYS A 196 34.92 -8.03 19.09
C LYS A 196 35.85 -7.02 19.75
N GLU A 197 36.63 -7.45 20.74
CA GLU A 197 37.61 -6.59 21.40
C GLU A 197 38.67 -6.05 20.42
N SER A 198 39.10 -6.85 19.43
CA SER A 198 40.02 -6.38 18.41
C SER A 198 39.38 -5.34 17.48
N HIS A 199 38.09 -5.51 17.15
CA HIS A 199 37.33 -4.57 16.35
C HIS A 199 37.16 -3.24 17.09
N ASP A 200 36.80 -3.28 18.36
CA ASP A 200 36.60 -2.10 19.21
C ASP A 200 37.90 -1.30 19.41
N ARG A 201 39.06 -1.97 19.40
CA ARG A 201 40.38 -1.32 19.46
C ARG A 201 40.78 -0.63 18.16
N VAL A 202 40.44 -1.22 17.01
CA VAL A 202 40.81 -0.68 15.68
C VAL A 202 39.83 0.39 15.21
N TYR A 203 38.57 0.26 15.61
CA TYR A 203 37.51 1.23 15.35
C TYR A 203 36.91 1.66 16.69
N PRO A 204 37.58 2.59 17.41
CA PRO A 204 36.93 3.29 18.50
C PRO A 204 35.60 3.84 17.98
N SER A 205 34.51 3.65 18.71
CA SER A 205 33.19 4.19 18.40
C SER A 205 33.32 5.63 17.90
N TRP A 206 32.91 5.90 16.65
CA TRP A 206 33.01 7.22 16.01
C TRP A 206 32.03 8.25 16.59
N TYR A 207 31.40 7.91 17.72
CA TYR A 207 30.48 8.73 18.51
C TYR A 207 31.01 8.79 19.95
N ASP A 208 32.23 9.31 20.12
CA ASP A 208 32.62 9.92 21.39
C ASP A 208 32.37 11.42 21.21
N ASP A 209 31.13 11.81 21.48
CA ASP A 209 30.62 13.18 21.42
C ASP A 209 31.27 13.96 22.57
N SER A 210 32.52 14.33 22.36
CA SER A 210 33.18 15.38 23.14
C SER A 210 32.73 16.70 22.53
N ASP A 211 31.54 17.15 22.91
CA ASP A 211 31.10 18.54 22.77
C ASP A 211 32.06 19.41 23.59
N ASP A 212 33.20 19.79 23.01
CA ASP A 212 33.95 20.96 23.44
C ASP A 212 33.43 22.14 22.59
N ASP A 213 32.54 22.91 23.22
CA ASP A 213 32.04 24.21 22.80
C ASP A 213 33.23 25.16 22.51
N ASP A 214 33.29 25.71 21.29
CA ASP A 214 33.98 26.98 21.03
C ASP A 214 33.07 27.85 20.14
N ASP A 215 32.36 28.75 20.81
CA ASP A 215 31.78 29.98 20.25
C ASP A 215 32.91 30.86 19.67
N ASP A 216 32.68 31.48 18.50
CA ASP A 216 32.82 32.95 18.29
C ASP A 216 32.89 33.35 16.79
N ASP A 217 31.86 34.09 16.39
CA ASP A 217 31.82 35.35 15.62
C ASP A 217 32.35 35.53 14.16
N ASP A 218 31.41 36.04 13.35
CA ASP A 218 31.52 36.58 11.99
C ASP A 218 32.43 37.82 11.83
N ILE A 219 33.34 37.84 10.84
CA ILE A 219 33.83 39.07 10.18
C ILE A 219 34.10 38.87 8.66
N ASP A 220 33.60 39.83 7.88
CA ASP A 220 33.60 39.98 6.42
C ASP A 220 34.92 40.51 5.78
N SER A 221 35.09 40.16 4.51
CA SER A 221 35.75 40.88 3.41
C SER A 221 37.19 40.52 2.96
N SER A 222 37.28 40.33 1.63
CA SER A 222 38.35 40.78 0.73
C SER A 222 39.64 39.94 0.55
N THR A 223 39.62 39.14 -0.52
CA THR A 223 40.68 38.94 -1.55
C THR A 223 42.16 38.88 -1.13
N ALA A 224 42.77 37.69 -1.22
CA ALA A 224 43.97 37.40 -2.04
C ALA A 224 44.46 35.95 -1.80
N SER A 225 44.62 35.16 -2.86
CA SER A 225 45.24 33.83 -2.81
C SER A 225 46.72 33.90 -2.42
N PRO A 226 47.24 32.85 -1.77
CA PRO A 226 48.33 32.11 -2.42
C PRO A 226 48.14 30.59 -2.36
N GLN A 227 48.68 29.93 -3.40
CA GLN A 227 48.70 28.49 -3.56
C GLN A 227 49.52 27.79 -2.48
N VAL A 228 48.98 26.72 -1.90
CA VAL A 228 49.75 25.66 -1.26
C VAL A 228 49.24 24.32 -1.76
N SER A 229 50.13 23.62 -2.47
CA SER A 229 50.00 22.22 -2.87
C SER A 229 49.88 21.32 -1.63
N SER A 230 48.81 20.54 -1.53
CA SER A 230 48.80 19.33 -0.71
C SER A 230 48.18 18.19 -1.49
N SER A 231 49.02 17.18 -1.72
CA SER A 231 48.73 15.93 -2.40
C SER A 231 47.82 15.08 -1.51
N TYR A 232 46.51 15.07 -1.78
CA TYR A 232 45.61 14.07 -1.20
C TYR A 232 45.68 12.79 -2.02
N ASN A 233 46.33 11.77 -1.46
CA ASN A 233 46.22 10.40 -1.93
C ASN A 233 44.88 9.85 -1.42
N SER A 234 43.86 9.86 -2.27
CA SER A 234 42.59 9.18 -1.99
C SER A 234 42.82 7.67 -1.88
N PRO A 235 42.33 6.98 -0.85
CA PRO A 235 42.31 5.52 -0.85
C PRO A 235 41.40 5.02 -1.98
N SER A 236 41.91 4.07 -2.77
CA SER A 236 41.18 3.45 -3.88
C SER A 236 39.79 2.94 -3.44
N PRO A 237 38.72 3.21 -4.21
CA PRO A 237 37.40 2.68 -3.89
C PRO A 237 37.38 1.16 -4.06
N SER A 238 36.86 0.47 -3.05
CA SER A 238 36.64 -0.98 -3.06
C SER A 238 35.70 -1.38 -4.22
N PRO A 239 35.89 -2.54 -4.88
CA PRO A 239 35.29 -2.85 -6.19
C PRO A 239 33.76 -2.98 -6.25
N ARG A 240 33.04 -2.81 -5.15
CA ARG A 240 31.59 -3.06 -5.08
C ARG A 240 30.70 -1.91 -5.58
N HIS A 241 31.23 -0.70 -5.80
CA HIS A 241 30.40 0.47 -6.10
C HIS A 241 30.18 0.79 -7.59
N GLN A 242 30.77 0.05 -8.54
CA GLN A 242 30.66 0.38 -9.97
C GLN A 242 29.43 -0.20 -10.68
N GLN A 243 28.63 -1.05 -10.03
CA GLN A 243 27.63 -1.84 -10.77
C GLN A 243 26.25 -1.17 -10.91
N TYR A 244 26.01 0.00 -10.32
CA TYR A 244 24.69 0.66 -10.37
C TYR A 244 24.58 1.85 -11.32
N HIS A 245 25.69 2.38 -11.85
CA HIS A 245 25.66 3.60 -12.66
C HIS A 245 25.34 3.40 -14.15
N HIS A 246 25.13 2.16 -14.62
CA HIS A 246 25.07 1.90 -16.06
C HIS A 246 23.67 1.75 -16.69
N TYR A 247 22.59 2.00 -15.95
CA TYR A 247 21.22 1.76 -16.46
C TYR A 247 20.39 3.00 -16.84
N TYR A 248 20.97 4.20 -16.88
CA TYR A 248 20.18 5.44 -17.08
C TYR A 248 20.40 6.21 -18.38
N TYR A 249 21.13 5.68 -19.36
CA TYR A 249 21.16 6.26 -20.70
C TYR A 249 21.30 5.19 -21.78
N ASN A 250 20.15 4.69 -22.26
CA ASN A 250 19.88 4.34 -23.67
C ASN A 250 18.38 4.08 -23.85
#